data_AF-A0A6J5WMG5-F1
#
_entry.id   AF-A0A6J5WMG5-F1
#
_cell.length_a   1.000
_cell.length_b   1.000
_cell.length_c   1.000
_cell.angle_alpha   90.00
_cell.angle_beta   90.00
_cell.angle_gamma   90.00
#
_symmetry.space_group_name_H-M   'P 1'
#
loop_
_entity.id
_entity.type
_entity.pdbx_description
1 polymer ?
#
loop_
_entity_poly.entity_id
_entity_poly.type
_entity_poly.pdbx_seq_one_letter_code
_entity_poly.pdbx_strand_id
1 'polypeptide(L)'
;MKFLFLLRSQPPSHCLCWGHGITDIEIHFLQIKFTAIGVYLDPEVVSHLQQWKTKKANELAEDDDFFGAIISAPVEKFLRVVVIKEIKGSQYGVQLESAVRDRLAADDKYEEEEEEALEKIVEFFQSKYFKKDSTITYHFPATSATAEISFHTEGKEESKIKVENANVVENIKKWYLGGTRGVSPSTISSLANTLSAELTK
;
A
#
# COMPACT_ATOMS: atom_id res chain seq x y z
N MET A 1 1.50 -19.69 9.58
CA MET A 1 1.39 -19.13 10.95
C MET A 1 2.48 -18.10 11.32
N LYS A 2 3.66 -18.04 10.66
CA LYS A 2 4.67 -16.97 10.90
C LYS A 2 4.37 -15.60 10.26
N PHE A 3 3.56 -15.54 9.18
CA PHE A 3 3.27 -14.31 8.42
C PHE A 3 2.55 -13.22 9.23
N LEU A 4 1.56 -13.58 10.03
CA LEU A 4 0.79 -12.62 10.85
C LEU A 4 1.61 -12.03 12.01
N PHE A 5 2.72 -12.67 12.37
CA PHE A 5 3.57 -12.23 13.49
C PHE A 5 4.50 -11.08 13.08
N LEU A 6 4.94 -11.07 11.82
CA LEU A 6 5.79 -10.02 11.29
C LEU A 6 5.08 -8.67 11.26
N LEU A 7 3.75 -8.64 11.10
CA LEU A 7 2.91 -7.46 11.00
C LEU A 7 2.63 -6.73 12.33
N ARG A 8 3.16 -7.21 13.47
CA ARG A 8 2.77 -6.78 14.84
C ARG A 8 3.57 -5.61 15.45
N SER A 9 4.25 -4.77 14.69
CA SER A 9 4.69 -3.46 15.23
C SER A 9 3.52 -2.48 15.13
N GLN A 10 3.17 -1.81 16.23
CA GLN A 10 1.87 -1.15 16.40
C GLN A 10 1.56 -0.16 15.27
N PRO A 11 0.48 -0.38 14.47
CA PRO A 11 -0.10 0.68 13.67
C PRO A 11 -0.60 1.80 14.59
N PRO A 12 -0.99 2.97 14.06
CA PRO A 12 -1.75 3.95 14.84
C PRO A 12 -2.86 3.24 15.62
N SER A 13 -3.01 3.56 16.91
CA SER A 13 -3.83 2.78 17.87
C SER A 13 -5.30 2.60 17.49
N HIS A 14 -5.78 3.32 16.47
CA HIS A 14 -7.15 3.30 15.97
C HIS A 14 -7.34 2.45 14.70
N CYS A 15 -6.28 2.09 13.97
CA CYS A 15 -6.40 1.32 12.72
C CYS A 15 -6.36 -0.19 12.96
N LEU A 16 -7.30 -0.93 12.34
CA LEU A 16 -7.34 -2.40 12.37
C LEU A 16 -6.80 -2.99 11.06
N CYS A 17 -6.30 -4.23 11.11
CA CYS A 17 -5.84 -4.95 9.91
C CYS A 17 -7.04 -5.46 9.11
N TRP A 18 -7.26 -4.91 7.92
CA TRP A 18 -8.36 -5.28 7.02
C TRP A 18 -7.93 -6.20 5.88
N GLY A 19 -6.66 -6.16 5.49
CA GLY A 19 -6.16 -6.99 4.39
C GLY A 19 -4.70 -7.34 4.58
N HIS A 20 -4.29 -8.48 4.03
CA HIS A 20 -2.90 -8.86 3.97
C HIS A 20 -2.60 -9.64 2.69
N GLY A 21 -1.35 -9.59 2.24
CA GLY A 21 -0.94 -10.36 1.07
C GLY A 21 0.56 -10.36 0.89
N ILE A 22 0.99 -10.70 -0.32
CA ILE A 22 2.40 -10.74 -0.71
C ILE A 22 2.60 -10.13 -2.10
N THR A 23 3.81 -9.66 -2.38
CA THR A 23 4.28 -9.53 -3.77
C THR A 23 5.19 -10.70 -4.08
N ASP A 24 5.04 -11.24 -5.27
CA ASP A 24 5.75 -12.42 -5.73
C ASP A 24 5.86 -12.43 -7.27
N ILE A 25 6.80 -13.22 -7.76
CA ILE A 25 6.96 -13.48 -9.19
C ILE A 25 7.02 -14.99 -9.37
N GLU A 26 6.26 -15.49 -10.33
CA GLU A 26 6.31 -16.88 -10.78
C GLU A 26 7.28 -17.02 -11.95
N ILE A 27 8.30 -17.86 -11.78
CA ILE A 27 9.25 -18.22 -12.84
C ILE A 27 9.14 -19.73 -13.03
N HIS A 28 8.56 -20.13 -14.16
CA HIS A 28 8.21 -21.52 -14.48
C HIS A 28 7.31 -22.19 -13.42
N PHE A 29 7.91 -22.90 -12.47
CA PHE A 29 7.23 -23.65 -11.41
C PHE A 29 7.62 -23.15 -10.00
N LEU A 30 8.44 -22.09 -9.90
CA LEU A 30 8.91 -21.51 -8.65
C LEU A 30 8.23 -20.17 -8.39
N GLN A 31 7.59 -20.04 -7.23
CA GLN A 31 7.03 -18.79 -6.72
C GLN A 31 8.06 -18.11 -5.79
N ILE A 32 8.58 -16.96 -6.21
CA ILE A 32 9.54 -16.18 -5.41
C ILE A 32 8.79 -15.03 -4.73
N LYS A 33 8.71 -15.09 -3.40
CA LYS A 33 8.02 -14.07 -2.58
C LYS A 33 8.99 -12.95 -2.20
N PHE A 34 8.62 -11.71 -2.52
CA PHE A 34 9.45 -10.53 -2.27
C PHE A 34 9.06 -9.82 -0.99
N THR A 35 7.79 -9.48 -0.81
CA THR A 35 7.31 -8.79 0.40
C THR A 35 6.01 -9.40 0.93
N ALA A 36 5.75 -9.16 2.21
CA ALA A 36 4.42 -9.31 2.82
C ALA A 36 3.83 -7.93 3.06
N ILE A 37 2.54 -7.76 2.80
CA ILE A 37 1.82 -6.49 2.95
C ILE A 37 0.73 -6.67 3.99
N GLY A 38 0.56 -5.69 4.87
CA GLY A 38 -0.60 -5.52 5.74
C GLY A 38 -1.26 -4.16 5.48
N VAL A 39 -2.57 -4.17 5.33
CA VAL A 39 -3.41 -2.98 5.12
C VAL A 39 -4.19 -2.70 6.39
N TYR A 40 -3.98 -1.52 6.95
CA TYR A 40 -4.62 -1.05 8.16
C TYR A 40 -5.45 0.19 7.85
N LEU A 41 -6.71 0.19 8.26
CA LEU A 41 -7.67 1.26 8.00
C LEU A 41 -8.41 1.55 9.30
N ASP A 42 -8.83 2.79 9.48
CA ASP A 42 -9.82 3.13 10.50
C ASP A 42 -11.12 2.33 10.25
N PRO A 43 -11.73 1.70 11.28
CA PRO A 43 -13.02 1.03 11.15
C PRO A 43 -14.15 1.89 10.58
N GLU A 44 -14.08 3.22 10.71
CA GLU A 44 -15.01 4.15 10.09
C GLU A 44 -15.08 3.99 8.56
N VAL A 45 -14.04 3.39 7.92
CA VAL A 45 -14.05 3.09 6.47
C VAL A 45 -15.31 2.34 6.03
N VAL A 46 -15.84 1.45 6.88
CA VAL A 46 -17.02 0.64 6.58
C VAL A 46 -18.25 1.53 6.36
N SER A 47 -18.37 2.63 7.11
CA SER A 47 -19.48 3.58 6.97
C SER A 47 -19.52 4.27 5.59
N HIS A 48 -18.36 4.39 4.93
CA HIS A 48 -18.24 4.97 3.59
C HIS A 48 -18.51 3.96 2.46
N LEU A 49 -18.60 2.68 2.79
CA LEU A 49 -18.71 1.58 1.81
C LEU A 49 -20.11 0.94 1.78
N GLN A 50 -21.12 1.59 2.37
CA GLN A 50 -22.47 1.01 2.51
C GLN A 50 -23.15 0.68 1.17
N GLN A 51 -22.79 1.36 0.08
CA GLN A 51 -23.31 1.06 -1.26
C GLN A 51 -22.90 -0.35 -1.76
N TRP A 52 -21.88 -0.97 -1.16
CA TRP A 52 -21.40 -2.32 -1.49
C TRP A 52 -21.91 -3.42 -0.56
N LYS A 53 -22.83 -3.10 0.36
CA LYS A 53 -23.31 -4.04 1.40
C LYS A 53 -23.87 -5.37 0.88
N THR A 54 -24.43 -5.38 -0.32
CA THR A 54 -25.03 -6.58 -0.92
C THR A 54 -24.08 -7.38 -1.80
N LYS A 55 -22.85 -6.89 -2.04
CA LYS A 55 -21.90 -7.54 -2.94
C LYS A 55 -21.08 -8.61 -2.22
N LYS A 56 -20.80 -9.70 -2.94
CA LYS A 56 -19.95 -10.78 -2.46
C LYS A 56 -18.48 -10.39 -2.58
N ALA A 57 -17.63 -11.00 -1.76
CA ALA A 57 -16.21 -10.70 -1.74
C ALA A 57 -15.49 -10.88 -3.09
N ASN A 58 -15.88 -11.87 -3.90
CA ASN A 58 -15.32 -12.09 -5.23
C ASN A 58 -15.74 -10.97 -6.21
N GLU A 59 -16.97 -10.47 -6.10
CA GLU A 59 -17.44 -9.33 -6.88
C GLU A 59 -16.71 -8.05 -6.48
N LEU A 60 -16.48 -7.86 -5.17
CA LEU A 60 -15.72 -6.71 -4.65
C LEU A 60 -14.25 -6.73 -5.07
N ALA A 61 -13.64 -7.91 -5.17
CA ALA A 61 -12.23 -8.04 -5.56
C ALA A 61 -11.96 -7.57 -7.01
N GLU A 62 -13.00 -7.57 -7.85
CA GLU A 62 -12.95 -7.15 -9.26
C GLU A 62 -13.59 -5.77 -9.48
N ASP A 63 -14.07 -5.12 -8.42
CA ASP A 63 -14.77 -3.83 -8.47
C ASP A 63 -13.79 -2.68 -8.19
N ASP A 64 -13.25 -2.07 -9.24
CA ASP A 64 -12.32 -0.94 -9.10
C ASP A 64 -12.97 0.30 -8.47
N ASP A 65 -14.30 0.48 -8.58
CA ASP A 65 -15.02 1.59 -7.95
C ASP A 65 -15.07 1.41 -6.42
N PHE A 66 -15.22 0.17 -5.95
CA PHE A 66 -15.12 -0.18 -4.52
C PHE A 66 -13.76 0.23 -3.95
N PHE A 67 -12.69 -0.11 -4.65
CA PHE A 67 -11.34 0.26 -4.24
C PHE A 67 -11.08 1.77 -4.37
N GLY A 68 -11.64 2.42 -5.38
CA GLY A 68 -11.66 3.87 -5.51
C GLY A 68 -12.31 4.56 -4.31
N ALA A 69 -13.40 4.00 -3.78
CA ALA A 69 -14.04 4.50 -2.57
C ALA A 69 -13.21 4.26 -1.30
N ILE A 70 -12.51 3.12 -1.17
CA ILE A 70 -11.56 2.90 -0.05
C ILE A 70 -10.45 3.96 -0.06
N ILE A 71 -9.90 4.26 -1.23
CA ILE A 71 -8.82 5.24 -1.40
C ILE A 71 -9.31 6.65 -1.07
N SER A 72 -10.50 7.00 -1.54
CA SER A 72 -11.12 8.32 -1.37
C SER A 72 -11.76 8.55 0.00
N ALA A 73 -12.08 7.50 0.75
CA ALA A 73 -12.69 7.62 2.07
C ALA A 73 -11.84 8.52 2.98
N PRO A 74 -12.41 9.49 3.70
CA PRO A 74 -11.68 10.47 4.53
C PRO A 74 -11.27 9.88 5.88
N VAL A 75 -10.64 8.70 5.85
CA VAL A 75 -10.20 7.95 7.03
C VAL A 75 -8.70 7.69 6.99
N GLU A 76 -8.11 7.44 8.15
CA GLU A 76 -6.70 7.11 8.26
C GLU A 76 -6.40 5.76 7.58
N LYS A 77 -5.32 5.72 6.79
CA LYS A 77 -4.81 4.47 6.20
C LYS A 77 -3.35 4.29 6.58
N PHE A 78 -2.97 3.06 6.86
CA PHE A 78 -1.60 2.69 7.14
C PHE A 78 -1.27 1.38 6.42
N LEU A 79 -0.18 1.36 5.67
CA LEU A 79 0.32 0.17 5.00
C LEU A 79 1.64 -0.23 5.63
N ARG A 80 1.82 -1.54 5.81
CA ARG A 80 3.06 -2.10 6.32
C ARG A 80 3.58 -3.17 5.37
N VAL A 81 4.77 -2.95 4.84
CA VAL A 81 5.42 -3.85 3.89
C VAL A 81 6.66 -4.43 4.54
N VAL A 82 6.74 -5.76 4.62
CA VAL A 82 7.87 -6.48 5.22
C VAL A 82 8.62 -7.21 4.14
N VAL A 83 9.93 -7.04 4.11
CA VAL A 83 10.82 -7.64 3.12
C VAL A 83 11.03 -9.11 3.44
N ILE A 84 10.66 -10.00 2.52
CA ILE A 84 10.88 -11.45 2.60
C ILE A 84 12.18 -11.81 1.88
N LYS A 85 12.35 -11.30 0.66
CA LYS A 85 13.53 -11.51 -0.17
C LYS A 85 14.32 -10.21 -0.26
N GLU A 86 15.62 -10.32 0.00
CA GLU A 86 16.50 -9.16 -0.03
C GLU A 86 16.58 -8.54 -1.43
N ILE A 87 16.44 -7.22 -1.48
CA ILE A 87 16.48 -6.42 -2.71
C ILE A 87 17.20 -5.11 -2.45
N LYS A 88 17.69 -4.48 -3.52
CA LYS A 88 18.18 -3.09 -3.42
C LYS A 88 16.98 -2.17 -3.31
N GLY A 89 17.05 -1.15 -2.45
CA GLY A 89 15.98 -0.16 -2.34
C GLY A 89 15.73 0.58 -3.66
N SER A 90 16.76 0.74 -4.51
CA SER A 90 16.60 1.24 -5.88
C SER A 90 15.66 0.40 -6.75
N GLN A 91 15.66 -0.94 -6.60
CA GLN A 91 14.74 -1.80 -7.37
C GLN A 91 13.29 -1.59 -6.95
N TYR A 92 13.05 -1.37 -5.66
CA TYR A 92 11.74 -1.05 -5.13
C TYR A 92 11.29 0.36 -5.52
N GLY A 93 12.20 1.34 -5.42
CA GLY A 93 11.98 2.73 -5.82
C GLY A 93 11.55 2.84 -7.28
N VAL A 94 12.25 2.17 -8.20
CA VAL A 94 11.90 2.16 -9.64
C VAL A 94 10.52 1.54 -9.91
N GLN A 95 10.12 0.49 -9.17
CA GLN A 95 8.78 -0.09 -9.32
C GLN A 95 7.68 0.88 -8.87
N LEU A 96 7.90 1.57 -7.74
CA LEU A 96 7.00 2.60 -7.25
C LEU A 96 6.93 3.76 -8.25
N GLU A 97 8.08 4.26 -8.69
CA GLU A 97 8.22 5.37 -9.63
C GLU A 97 7.47 5.09 -10.92
N SER A 98 7.74 3.96 -11.59
CA SER A 98 7.06 3.60 -12.84
C SER A 98 5.55 3.53 -12.63
N ALA A 99 5.09 2.85 -11.57
CA ALA A 99 3.68 2.67 -11.32
C ALA A 99 2.94 3.98 -10.99
N VAL A 100 3.61 4.94 -10.36
CA VAL A 100 3.04 6.26 -10.04
C VAL A 100 3.09 7.17 -11.27
N ARG A 101 4.25 7.25 -11.94
CA ARG A 101 4.43 8.05 -13.16
C ARG A 101 3.47 7.63 -14.27
N ASP A 102 3.35 6.33 -14.55
CA ASP A 102 2.49 5.83 -15.63
C ASP A 102 1.02 6.20 -15.39
N ARG A 103 0.57 6.21 -14.13
CA ARG A 103 -0.80 6.63 -13.76
C ARG A 103 -0.98 8.14 -13.85
N LEU A 104 -0.02 8.92 -13.36
CA LEU A 104 -0.06 10.39 -13.44
C LEU A 104 -0.06 10.86 -14.89
N ALA A 105 0.79 10.27 -15.74
CA ALA A 105 0.86 10.58 -17.15
C ALA A 105 -0.44 10.19 -17.89
N ALA A 106 -1.06 9.06 -17.53
CA ALA A 106 -2.34 8.65 -18.11
C ALA A 106 -3.50 9.62 -17.76
N ASP A 107 -3.41 10.28 -16.60
CA ASP A 107 -4.39 11.26 -16.13
C ASP A 107 -4.02 12.71 -16.53
N ASP A 108 -2.94 12.93 -17.29
CA ASP A 108 -2.39 14.25 -17.66
C ASP A 108 -2.07 15.13 -16.43
N LYS A 109 -1.44 14.52 -15.42
CA LYS A 109 -1.09 15.12 -14.12
C LYS A 109 0.39 14.95 -13.74
N TYR A 110 1.26 14.63 -14.71
CA TYR A 110 2.69 14.46 -14.46
C TYR A 110 3.44 15.71 -14.90
N GLU A 111 3.44 16.72 -14.04
CA GLU A 111 4.17 17.98 -14.22
C GLU A 111 5.44 18.01 -13.35
N GLU A 112 6.18 19.13 -13.40
CA GLU A 112 7.44 19.32 -12.68
C GLU A 112 7.31 19.06 -11.16
N GLU A 113 6.22 19.50 -10.53
CA GLU A 113 6.00 19.30 -9.09
C GLU A 113 5.81 17.82 -8.72
N GLU A 114 5.09 17.04 -9.54
CA GLU A 114 4.92 15.60 -9.34
C GLU A 114 6.21 14.84 -9.60
N GLU A 115 6.96 15.21 -10.64
CA GLU A 115 8.26 14.65 -10.96
C GLU A 115 9.24 14.85 -9.80
N GLU A 116 9.42 16.08 -9.32
CA GLU A 116 10.30 16.37 -8.17
C GLU A 116 9.88 15.60 -6.90
N ALA A 117 8.58 15.50 -6.64
CA ALA A 117 8.08 14.78 -5.48
C ALA A 117 8.36 13.27 -5.59
N LEU A 118 8.24 12.71 -6.80
CA LEU A 118 8.51 11.31 -7.07
C LEU A 118 10.01 11.00 -6.99
N GLU A 119 10.87 11.87 -7.53
CA GLU A 119 12.33 11.76 -7.45
C GLU A 119 12.80 11.69 -5.99
N LYS A 120 12.29 12.55 -5.11
CA LYS A 120 12.61 12.53 -3.66
C LYS A 120 12.28 11.18 -3.02
N ILE A 121 11.21 10.52 -3.44
CA ILE A 121 10.84 9.17 -2.95
C ILE A 121 11.82 8.12 -3.48
N VAL A 122 12.20 8.21 -4.76
CA VAL A 122 13.17 7.29 -5.37
C VAL A 122 14.53 7.41 -4.71
N GLU A 123 15.04 8.63 -4.52
CA GLU A 123 16.30 8.91 -3.82
C GLU A 123 16.28 8.36 -2.39
N PHE A 124 15.16 8.55 -1.68
CA PHE A 124 14.97 7.99 -0.35
C PHE A 124 15.20 6.47 -0.36
N PHE A 125 14.62 5.73 -1.31
CA PHE A 125 14.82 4.29 -1.38
C PHE A 125 16.16 3.87 -2.00
N GLN A 126 16.74 4.65 -2.91
CA GLN A 126 17.98 4.32 -3.61
C GLN A 126 19.17 4.10 -2.66
N SER A 127 19.24 4.90 -1.60
CA SER A 127 20.29 4.80 -0.57
C SER A 127 20.12 3.60 0.38
N LYS A 128 19.03 2.83 0.27
CA LYS A 128 18.65 1.77 1.22
C LYS A 128 18.91 0.37 0.67
N TYR A 129 19.24 -0.55 1.58
CA TYR A 129 19.34 -1.97 1.28
C TYR A 129 18.30 -2.73 2.09
N PHE A 130 17.38 -3.41 1.40
CA PHE A 130 16.25 -4.06 2.03
C PHE A 130 16.67 -5.46 2.41
N LYS A 131 17.19 -5.59 3.64
CA LYS A 131 17.48 -6.89 4.24
C LYS A 131 16.17 -7.61 4.56
N LYS A 132 16.25 -8.92 4.75
CA LYS A 132 15.13 -9.70 5.27
C LYS A 132 14.60 -9.07 6.57
N ASP A 133 13.29 -9.06 6.72
CA ASP A 133 12.56 -8.49 7.86
C ASP A 133 12.66 -6.95 7.99
N SER A 134 13.29 -6.25 7.03
CA SER A 134 13.17 -4.80 6.92
C SER A 134 11.71 -4.43 6.68
N THR A 135 11.27 -3.32 7.26
CA THR A 135 9.89 -2.85 7.22
C THR A 135 9.83 -1.49 6.54
N ILE A 136 8.89 -1.34 5.61
CA ILE A 136 8.51 -0.06 5.02
C ILE A 136 7.10 0.24 5.52
N THR A 137 6.84 1.47 5.93
CA THR A 137 5.49 1.89 6.29
C THR A 137 5.05 3.07 5.44
N TYR A 138 3.76 3.11 5.14
CA TYR A 138 3.12 4.24 4.50
C TYR A 138 1.96 4.67 5.39
N HIS A 139 2.04 5.87 5.92
CA HIS A 139 0.99 6.46 6.73
C HIS A 139 0.30 7.56 5.94
N PHE A 140 -1.02 7.46 5.82
CA PHE A 140 -1.88 8.42 5.14
C PHE A 140 -2.89 8.98 6.15
N PRO A 141 -2.63 10.18 6.70
CA PRO A 141 -3.56 10.82 7.61
C PRO A 141 -4.91 11.12 6.96
N ALA A 142 -6.00 11.07 7.73
CA ALA A 142 -7.34 11.46 7.26
C ALA A 142 -7.44 12.97 6.96
N THR A 143 -6.67 13.79 7.68
CA THR A 143 -6.80 15.24 7.72
C THR A 143 -5.98 15.99 6.67
N SER A 144 -5.15 15.28 5.90
CA SER A 144 -4.26 15.91 4.91
C SER A 144 -4.03 15.00 3.71
N ALA A 145 -3.76 15.61 2.55
CA ALA A 145 -3.35 14.89 1.34
C ALA A 145 -1.85 14.54 1.33
N THR A 146 -1.27 14.24 2.49
CA THR A 146 0.16 13.92 2.65
C THR A 146 0.36 12.44 2.95
N ALA A 147 1.59 11.96 2.79
CA ALA A 147 2.01 10.65 3.27
C ALA A 147 3.32 10.74 4.06
N GLU A 148 3.43 9.96 5.14
CA GLU A 148 4.71 9.69 5.78
C GLU A 148 5.16 8.29 5.38
N ILE A 149 6.35 8.20 4.76
CA ILE A 149 6.97 6.93 4.40
C ILE A 149 8.10 6.68 5.37
N SER A 150 8.08 5.54 6.06
CA SER A 150 9.18 5.12 6.93
C SER A 150 9.86 3.85 6.44
N PHE A 151 11.15 3.73 6.73
CA PHE A 151 11.93 2.52 6.52
C PHE A 151 12.71 2.19 7.78
N HIS A 152 12.59 0.94 8.21
CA HIS A 152 13.32 0.39 9.33
C HIS A 152 14.01 -0.93 8.91
N THR A 153 15.25 -1.10 9.35
CA THR A 153 16.01 -2.34 9.16
C THR A 153 16.84 -2.58 10.41
N GLU A 154 17.08 -3.86 10.73
CA GLU A 154 17.79 -4.25 11.95
C GLU A 154 19.18 -3.58 12.04
N GLY A 155 19.47 -3.03 13.22
CA GLY A 155 20.75 -2.37 13.51
C GLY A 155 20.88 -0.96 12.92
N LYS A 156 19.79 -0.37 12.41
CA LYS A 156 19.74 1.03 11.98
C LYS A 156 18.56 1.77 12.58
N GLU A 157 18.71 3.08 12.75
CA GLU A 157 17.60 3.96 13.10
C GLU A 157 16.55 4.01 11.99
N GLU A 158 15.30 4.26 12.37
CA GLU A 158 14.21 4.45 11.41
C GLU A 158 14.45 5.73 10.59
N SER A 159 14.36 5.61 9.27
CA SER A 159 14.42 6.74 8.35
C SER A 159 13.01 7.10 7.89
N LYS A 160 12.68 8.38 7.79
CA LYS A 160 11.37 8.87 7.37
C LYS A 160 11.47 9.94 6.30
N ILE A 161 10.46 10.02 5.44
CA ILE A 161 10.27 11.11 4.48
C ILE A 161 8.78 11.45 4.44
N LYS A 162 8.48 12.75 4.31
CA LYS A 162 7.12 13.26 4.12
C LYS A 162 6.92 13.60 2.65
N VAL A 163 5.79 13.16 2.09
CA VAL A 163 5.37 13.45 0.72
C VAL A 163 4.16 14.37 0.79
N GLU A 164 4.26 15.54 0.17
CA GLU A 164 3.23 16.59 0.26
C GLU A 164 2.44 16.80 -1.03
N ASN A 165 2.94 16.31 -2.17
CA ASN A 165 2.20 16.36 -3.44
C ASN A 165 1.02 15.37 -3.40
N ALA A 166 -0.20 15.91 -3.47
CA ALA A 166 -1.44 15.15 -3.34
C ALA A 166 -1.63 14.11 -4.46
N ASN A 167 -1.25 14.45 -5.70
CA ASN A 167 -1.36 13.56 -6.86
C ASN A 167 -0.45 12.34 -6.70
N VAL A 168 0.80 12.55 -6.26
CA VAL A 168 1.75 11.46 -5.95
C VAL A 168 1.22 10.61 -4.79
N VAL A 169 0.74 11.22 -3.70
CA VAL A 169 0.20 10.50 -2.53
C VAL A 169 -0.99 9.61 -2.92
N GLU A 170 -1.92 10.13 -3.71
CA GLU A 170 -3.07 9.35 -4.20
C GLU A 170 -2.62 8.17 -5.07
N ASN A 171 -1.63 8.37 -5.94
CA ASN A 171 -1.12 7.30 -6.80
C ASN A 171 -0.32 6.24 -6.05
N ILE A 172 0.34 6.57 -4.93
CA ILE A 172 0.93 5.58 -4.02
C ILE A 172 -0.18 4.74 -3.36
N LYS A 173 -1.30 5.36 -2.94
CA LYS A 173 -2.46 4.60 -2.45
C LYS A 173 -2.99 3.66 -3.52
N LYS A 174 -3.18 4.14 -4.76
CA LYS A 174 -3.61 3.34 -5.92
C LYS A 174 -2.63 2.21 -6.25
N TRP A 175 -1.34 2.37 -6.02
CA TRP A 175 -0.36 1.32 -6.26
C TRP A 175 -0.60 0.07 -5.38
N TYR A 176 -1.03 0.26 -4.13
CA TYR A 176 -1.37 -0.85 -3.24
C TYR A 176 -2.83 -1.25 -3.24
N LEU A 177 -3.72 -0.26 -3.24
CA LEU A 177 -5.15 -0.41 -3.00
C LEU A 177 -5.98 -0.26 -4.28
N GLY A 178 -5.38 -0.07 -5.45
CA GLY A 178 -6.07 0.21 -6.71
C GLY A 178 -6.70 -0.99 -7.39
N GLY A 179 -7.35 -1.87 -6.62
CA GLY A 179 -8.13 -3.00 -7.14
C GLY A 179 -7.35 -3.89 -8.10
N THR A 180 -7.88 -4.05 -9.31
CA THR A 180 -7.31 -4.92 -10.37
C THR A 180 -5.91 -4.50 -10.80
N ARG A 181 -5.53 -3.23 -10.58
CA ARG A 181 -4.21 -2.67 -10.89
C ARG A 181 -3.29 -2.57 -9.67
N GLY A 182 -3.71 -3.10 -8.52
CA GLY A 182 -2.89 -3.15 -7.31
C GLY A 182 -1.68 -4.06 -7.46
N VAL A 183 -0.57 -3.70 -6.83
CA VAL A 183 0.70 -4.46 -6.90
C VAL A 183 0.62 -5.87 -6.31
N SER A 184 -0.41 -6.15 -5.51
CA SER A 184 -0.59 -7.43 -4.82
C SER A 184 -2.03 -7.92 -4.92
N PRO A 185 -2.34 -8.80 -5.90
CA PRO A 185 -3.67 -9.40 -6.04
C PRO A 185 -4.13 -10.12 -4.76
N SER A 186 -3.22 -10.79 -4.07
CA SER A 186 -3.53 -11.46 -2.79
C SER A 186 -3.97 -10.49 -1.69
N THR A 187 -3.37 -9.28 -1.64
CA THR A 187 -3.77 -8.22 -0.71
C THR A 187 -5.17 -7.69 -1.05
N ILE A 188 -5.44 -7.45 -2.32
CA ILE A 188 -6.74 -6.98 -2.85
C ILE A 188 -7.85 -7.98 -2.51
N SER A 189 -7.64 -9.27 -2.81
CA SER A 189 -8.61 -10.32 -2.46
C SER A 189 -8.81 -10.44 -0.95
N SER A 190 -7.74 -10.37 -0.15
CA SER A 190 -7.87 -10.41 1.33
C SER A 190 -8.67 -9.23 1.85
N LEU A 191 -8.43 -8.02 1.34
CA LEU A 191 -9.13 -6.81 1.76
C LEU A 191 -10.62 -6.86 1.40
N ALA A 192 -10.95 -7.28 0.18
CA ALA A 192 -12.33 -7.45 -0.28
C ALA A 192 -13.10 -8.49 0.56
N ASN A 193 -12.46 -9.62 0.91
CA ASN A 193 -13.05 -10.64 1.77
C ASN A 193 -13.41 -10.10 3.16
N THR A 194 -12.46 -9.42 3.83
CA THR A 194 -12.69 -8.88 5.18
C THR A 194 -13.76 -7.80 5.18
N LEU A 195 -13.72 -6.87 4.21
CA LEU A 195 -14.71 -5.78 4.14
C LEU A 195 -16.11 -6.29 3.76
N SER A 196 -16.23 -7.27 2.87
CA SER A 196 -17.52 -7.92 2.56
C SER A 196 -18.13 -8.56 3.82
N ALA A 197 -17.31 -9.27 4.60
CA ALA A 197 -17.75 -9.88 5.85
C ALA A 197 -18.17 -8.85 6.91
N GLU A 198 -17.56 -7.67 6.93
CA GLU A 198 -17.95 -6.59 7.84
C GLU A 198 -19.22 -5.87 7.39
N LEU A 199 -19.35 -5.60 6.09
CA LEU A 199 -20.51 -4.92 5.52
C LEU A 199 -21.81 -5.72 5.66
N THR A 200 -21.70 -7.06 5.70
CA THR A 200 -22.86 -7.97 5.84
C THR A 200 -23.33 -8.16 7.28
N LYS A 201 -22.63 -7.60 8.27
CA LYS A 201 -23.11 -7.51 9.66
C LYS A 201 -24.23 -6.48 9.81
#